data_AF-A0A7C5TC35-F1
#
_entry.id   AF-A0A7C5TC35-F1
#
_cell.length_a   1.000
_cell.length_b   1.000
_cell.length_c   1.000
_cell.angle_alpha   90.00
_cell.angle_beta   90.00
_cell.angle_gamma   90.00
#
_symmetry.space_group_name_H-M   'P 1'
#
loop_
_entity.id
_entity.type
_entity.pdbx_description
1 polymer ?
#
loop_
_entity_poly.entity_id
_entity_poly.type
_entity_poly.pdbx_seq_one_letter_code
_entity_poly.pdbx_strand_id
1 'polypeptide(L)'
;MRDKRLDRLDKIDNDLPKVVAKLKQRRLKVEVEPLVDQKLIRQWSGRCVEPLRIFCEKVLTDLYTHYTPRSVNELLNEVVQRGLRLEIALALASQYDPLLSNGTLLRRYIDEGYVDWDYLTSIINGFGYRFGVDELRNLLSQPVVEVPRRRFSLPRSLGLSIAKGLKRQ
;
A
#
# COMPACT_ATOMS: atom_id res chain seq x y z
N MET A 1 17.65 -6.42 53.53
CA MET A 1 18.04 -5.03 53.17
C MET A 1 17.43 -4.71 51.82
N ARG A 2 16.66 -3.62 51.71
CA ARG A 2 15.90 -3.26 50.51
C ARG A 2 16.84 -2.88 49.35
N ASP A 3 16.59 -3.48 48.20
CA ASP A 3 17.44 -3.46 47.02
C ASP A 3 17.30 -2.12 46.28
N LYS A 4 18.39 -1.34 46.21
CA LYS A 4 18.44 0.03 45.63
C LYS A 4 18.03 0.09 44.14
N ARG A 5 17.83 -1.06 43.48
CA ARG A 5 17.39 -1.16 42.08
C ARG A 5 15.88 -0.95 41.93
N LEU A 6 15.06 -1.39 42.90
CA LEU A 6 13.60 -1.23 42.86
C LEU A 6 13.18 0.24 43.03
N ASP A 7 13.83 0.98 43.94
CA ASP A 7 13.57 2.43 44.15
C ASP A 7 13.86 3.30 42.90
N ARG A 8 14.67 2.81 41.95
CA ARG A 8 14.96 3.53 40.70
C ARG A 8 13.90 3.29 39.63
N LEU A 9 13.27 2.12 39.63
CA LEU A 9 12.16 1.79 38.71
C LEU A 9 10.90 2.58 39.09
N ASP A 10 10.57 2.64 40.39
CA ASP A 10 9.42 3.41 40.90
C ASP A 10 9.54 4.93 40.66
N LYS A 11 10.77 5.44 40.55
CA LYS A 11 11.03 6.84 40.18
C LYS A 11 10.80 7.13 38.69
N ILE A 12 11.09 6.17 37.82
CA ILE A 12 10.88 6.33 36.37
C ILE A 12 9.38 6.33 36.05
N ASP A 13 8.59 5.47 36.69
CA ASP A 13 7.15 5.39 36.48
C ASP A 13 6.40 6.63 36.97
N ASN A 14 6.85 7.28 38.04
CA ASN A 14 6.21 8.49 38.56
C ASN A 14 6.55 9.77 37.77
N ASP A 15 7.60 9.77 36.97
CA ASP A 15 7.98 10.92 36.13
C ASP A 15 7.43 10.84 34.70
N LEU A 16 7.08 9.64 34.20
CA LEU A 16 6.45 9.46 32.89
C LEU A 16 5.16 10.29 32.70
N PRO A 17 4.18 10.29 33.63
CA PRO A 17 2.97 11.10 33.47
C PRO A 17 3.26 12.62 33.53
N LYS A 18 4.27 13.06 34.28
CA LYS A 18 4.70 14.47 34.32
C LYS A 18 5.39 14.90 33.02
N VAL A 19 6.18 14.02 32.42
CA VAL A 19 6.81 14.25 31.12
C VAL A 19 5.75 14.32 30.02
N VAL A 20 4.80 13.38 30.00
CA VAL A 20 3.67 13.38 29.05
C VAL A 20 2.79 14.62 29.22
N ALA A 21 2.52 15.06 30.45
CA ALA A 21 1.76 16.29 30.72
C ALA A 21 2.50 17.56 30.23
N LYS A 22 3.83 17.64 30.45
CA LYS A 22 4.66 18.72 29.91
C LYS A 22 4.76 18.69 28.38
N LEU A 23 4.78 17.51 27.77
CA LEU A 23 4.76 17.31 26.31
C LEU A 23 3.39 17.59 25.68
N LYS A 24 2.29 17.46 26.43
CA LYS A 24 0.94 17.90 26.00
C LYS A 24 0.76 19.43 26.11
N GLN A 25 1.33 20.06 27.15
CA GLN A 25 1.23 21.51 27.36
C GLN A 25 2.08 22.32 26.38
N ARG A 26 3.26 21.80 26.02
CA ARG A 26 3.98 22.29 24.83
C ARG A 26 3.25 21.70 23.64
N ARG A 27 2.60 22.50 22.80
CA ARG A 27 2.05 22.07 21.51
C ARG A 27 3.17 21.65 20.55
N LEU A 28 3.96 20.65 20.92
CA LEU A 28 4.74 19.89 19.96
C LEU A 28 3.68 19.21 19.11
N LYS A 29 3.57 19.66 17.86
CA LYS A 29 3.11 18.78 16.78
C LYS A 29 4.10 17.62 16.77
N VAL A 30 3.89 16.64 17.65
CA VAL A 30 4.46 15.33 17.47
C VAL A 30 3.71 14.78 16.28
N GLU A 31 4.20 15.12 15.08
CA GLU A 31 3.90 14.36 13.89
C GLU A 31 4.47 12.98 14.19
N VAL A 32 3.62 12.10 14.73
CA VAL A 32 3.89 10.68 14.76
C VAL A 32 3.96 10.30 13.30
N GLU A 33 5.19 10.18 12.77
CA GLU A 33 5.37 9.60 11.45
C GLU A 33 4.59 8.29 11.45
N PRO A 34 3.60 8.13 10.56
CA PRO A 34 2.92 6.85 10.47
C PRO A 34 4.00 5.82 10.19
N LEU A 35 4.05 4.75 11.00
CA LEU A 35 4.97 3.62 10.81
C LEU A 35 4.90 3.04 9.38
N VAL A 36 3.81 3.36 8.67
CA VAL A 36 3.46 2.89 7.35
C VAL A 36 3.29 4.08 6.40
N ASP A 37 4.05 4.10 5.30
CA ASP A 37 3.96 5.13 4.27
C ASP A 37 2.65 5.00 3.46
N GLN A 38 1.65 5.78 3.87
CA GLN A 38 0.34 5.80 3.21
C GLN A 38 0.39 6.24 1.75
N LYS A 39 1.42 6.99 1.34
CA LYS A 39 1.56 7.44 -0.06
C LYS A 39 1.89 6.26 -0.96
N LEU A 40 2.79 5.37 -0.52
CA LEU A 40 3.14 4.15 -1.23
C LEU A 40 1.95 3.20 -1.31
N ILE A 41 1.21 3.03 -0.22
CA ILE A 41 0.00 2.18 -0.21
C ILE A 41 -1.00 2.67 -1.25
N ARG A 42 -1.34 3.96 -1.24
CA ARG A 42 -2.30 4.54 -2.21
C ARG A 42 -1.81 4.45 -3.65
N GLN A 43 -0.50 4.60 -3.87
CA GLN A 43 0.10 4.48 -5.19
C GLN A 43 -0.05 3.07 -5.73
N TRP A 44 0.23 2.05 -4.93
CA TRP A 44 0.15 0.65 -5.34
C TRP A 44 -1.29 0.15 -5.42
N SER A 45 -2.12 0.46 -4.42
CA SER A 45 -3.54 0.07 -4.43
C SER A 45 -4.30 0.68 -5.59
N GLY A 46 -3.95 1.91 -6.00
CA GLY A 46 -4.54 2.57 -7.16
C GLY A 46 -4.25 1.89 -8.50
N ARG A 47 -3.37 0.88 -8.54
CA ARG A 47 -3.12 0.04 -9.73
C ARG A 47 -3.95 -1.25 -9.71
N CYS A 48 -4.59 -1.59 -8.60
CA CYS A 48 -5.52 -2.71 -8.53
C CYS A 48 -6.85 -2.35 -9.20
N VAL A 49 -7.60 -3.37 -9.61
CA VAL A 49 -8.98 -3.23 -10.09
C VAL A 49 -9.88 -2.67 -8.99
N GLU A 50 -10.81 -1.80 -9.37
CA GLU A 50 -11.65 -1.06 -8.44
C GLU A 50 -12.36 -1.95 -7.38
N PRO A 51 -12.93 -3.13 -7.72
CA PRO A 51 -13.57 -3.99 -6.72
C PRO A 51 -12.61 -4.50 -5.63
N LEU A 52 -11.33 -4.68 -5.96
CA LEU A 52 -10.30 -5.23 -5.06
C LEU A 52 -9.35 -4.17 -4.51
N ARG A 53 -9.63 -2.88 -4.75
CA ARG A 53 -8.76 -1.80 -4.29
C ARG A 53 -8.64 -1.74 -2.76
N ILE A 54 -9.76 -1.88 -2.05
CA ILE A 54 -9.79 -1.90 -0.58
C ILE A 54 -9.04 -3.11 -0.04
N PHE A 55 -9.19 -4.27 -0.69
CA PHE A 55 -8.41 -5.46 -0.38
C PHE A 55 -6.90 -5.19 -0.53
N CYS A 56 -6.47 -4.63 -1.66
CA CYS A 56 -5.07 -4.28 -1.88
C CYS A 56 -4.54 -3.30 -0.81
N GLU A 57 -5.32 -2.28 -0.42
CA GLU A 57 -4.91 -1.33 0.63
C GLU A 57 -4.68 -2.00 1.98
N LYS A 58 -5.59 -2.91 2.37
CA LYS A 58 -5.46 -3.66 3.63
C LYS A 58 -4.21 -4.54 3.61
N VAL A 59 -4.05 -5.36 2.57
CA VAL A 59 -2.89 -6.27 2.47
C VAL A 59 -1.58 -5.49 2.42
N LEU A 60 -1.52 -4.39 1.66
CA LEU A 60 -0.32 -3.55 1.62
C LEU A 60 -0.01 -2.94 2.99
N THR A 61 -1.03 -2.50 3.73
CA THR A 61 -0.85 -2.00 5.11
C THR A 61 -0.21 -3.05 5.99
N ASP A 62 -0.74 -4.29 5.96
CA ASP A 62 -0.21 -5.39 6.75
C ASP A 62 1.23 -5.75 6.31
N LEU A 63 1.47 -5.83 5.00
CA LEU A 63 2.81 -6.13 4.46
C LEU A 63 3.84 -5.08 4.86
N TYR A 64 3.53 -3.78 4.75
CA TYR A 64 4.45 -2.72 5.19
C TYR A 64 4.61 -2.64 6.72
N THR A 65 3.70 -3.26 7.48
CA THR A 65 3.83 -3.38 8.94
C THR A 65 4.78 -4.51 9.33
N HIS A 66 4.78 -5.61 8.57
CA HIS A 66 5.57 -6.81 8.88
C HIS A 66 6.90 -6.91 8.13
N TYR A 67 7.03 -6.23 6.99
CA TYR A 67 8.20 -6.29 6.11
C TYR A 67 8.76 -4.91 5.82
N THR A 68 10.02 -4.88 5.38
CA THR A 68 10.66 -3.60 5.00
C THR A 68 10.00 -3.02 3.75
N PRO A 69 9.87 -1.68 3.64
CA PRO A 69 9.32 -1.08 2.43
C PRO A 69 10.09 -1.45 1.15
N ARG A 70 11.40 -1.67 1.27
CA ARG A 70 12.26 -2.11 0.18
C ARG A 70 11.82 -3.48 -0.35
N SER A 71 11.69 -4.49 0.51
CA SER A 71 11.31 -5.84 0.10
C SER A 71 9.90 -5.89 -0.51
N VAL A 72 8.94 -5.14 0.04
CA VAL A 72 7.59 -5.06 -0.52
C VAL A 72 7.62 -4.40 -1.90
N ASN A 73 8.36 -3.30 -2.07
CA ASN A 73 8.46 -2.62 -3.37
C ASN A 73 9.19 -3.46 -4.43
N GLU A 74 10.24 -4.19 -4.05
CA GLU A 74 10.95 -5.10 -4.96
C GLU A 74 10.00 -6.18 -5.51
N LEU A 75 9.21 -6.82 -4.64
CA LEU A 75 8.18 -7.79 -5.03
C LEU A 75 7.15 -7.17 -6.00
N LEU A 76 6.56 -6.02 -5.66
CA LEU A 76 5.52 -5.40 -6.48
C LEU A 76 6.06 -4.92 -7.83
N ASN A 77 7.30 -4.45 -7.87
CA ASN A 77 7.96 -4.08 -9.12
C ASN A 77 8.18 -5.30 -10.01
N GLU A 78 8.64 -6.42 -9.46
CA GLU A 78 8.82 -7.66 -10.21
C GLU A 78 7.50 -8.14 -10.83
N VAL A 79 6.41 -8.15 -10.04
CA VAL A 79 5.07 -8.51 -10.50
C VAL A 79 4.65 -7.63 -11.70
N VAL A 80 4.82 -6.31 -11.60
CA VAL A 80 4.46 -5.39 -12.68
C VAL A 80 5.35 -5.57 -13.91
N GLN A 81 6.66 -5.75 -13.72
CA GLN A 81 7.61 -5.95 -14.82
C GLN A 81 7.30 -7.21 -15.62
N ARG A 82 6.82 -8.26 -14.95
CA ARG A 82 6.37 -9.50 -15.58
C ARG A 82 4.96 -9.43 -16.17
N GLY A 83 4.28 -8.27 -16.07
CA GLY A 83 2.91 -8.08 -16.56
C GLY A 83 1.86 -8.85 -15.75
N LEU A 84 2.20 -9.25 -14.51
CA LEU A 84 1.33 -10.01 -13.64
C LEU A 84 0.38 -9.08 -12.87
N ARG A 85 -0.75 -9.65 -12.43
CA ARG A 85 -1.74 -8.95 -11.60
C ARG A 85 -1.25 -8.79 -10.16
N LEU A 86 -1.37 -7.55 -9.66
CA LEU A 86 -0.98 -7.20 -8.29
C LEU A 86 -1.89 -7.84 -7.26
N GLU A 87 -3.18 -7.95 -7.56
CA GLU A 87 -4.20 -8.51 -6.68
C GLU A 87 -3.88 -9.96 -6.31
N ILE A 88 -3.43 -10.75 -7.29
CA ILE A 88 -3.07 -12.15 -7.10
C ILE A 88 -1.79 -12.25 -6.26
N ALA A 89 -0.76 -11.47 -6.61
CA ALA A 89 0.49 -11.44 -5.83
C ALA A 89 0.25 -11.00 -4.38
N LEU A 90 -0.57 -9.98 -4.16
CA LEU A 90 -0.92 -9.49 -2.82
C LEU A 90 -1.71 -10.54 -2.04
N ALA A 91 -2.69 -11.21 -2.66
CA ALA A 91 -3.42 -12.29 -2.01
C ALA A 91 -2.48 -13.43 -1.58
N LEU A 92 -1.60 -13.88 -2.46
CA LEU A 92 -0.64 -14.94 -2.12
C LEU A 92 0.37 -14.46 -1.05
N ALA A 93 0.85 -13.22 -1.13
CA ALA A 93 1.75 -12.65 -0.14
C ALA A 93 1.08 -12.48 1.24
N SER A 94 -0.24 -12.25 1.29
CA SER A 94 -0.99 -12.14 2.54
C SER A 94 -1.02 -13.44 3.35
N GLN A 95 -0.81 -14.58 2.67
CA GLN A 95 -0.79 -15.91 3.29
C GLN A 95 0.62 -16.37 3.65
N TYR A 96 1.65 -15.58 3.31
CA TYR A 96 3.02 -15.94 3.58
C TYR A 96 3.30 -15.87 5.08
N ASP A 97 3.63 -17.03 5.65
CA ASP A 97 4.07 -17.14 7.04
C ASP A 97 5.61 -17.25 7.09
N PRO A 98 6.32 -16.27 7.70
CA PRO A 98 7.77 -16.31 7.86
C PRO A 98 8.30 -17.55 8.58
N LEU A 99 7.52 -18.14 9.49
CA LEU A 99 7.92 -19.30 10.29
C LEU A 99 7.81 -20.61 9.48
N LEU A 100 6.87 -20.66 8.55
CA LEU A 100 6.60 -21.84 7.72
C LEU A 100 7.23 -21.73 6.32
N SER A 101 7.67 -20.54 5.91
CA SER A 101 8.29 -20.24 4.61
C SER A 101 7.52 -20.84 3.42
N ASN A 102 6.19 -20.75 3.46
CA ASN A 102 5.27 -21.35 2.50
C ASN A 102 5.10 -20.48 1.22
N GLY A 103 6.21 -19.93 0.70
CA GLY A 103 6.21 -19.02 -0.45
C GLY A 103 6.01 -19.70 -1.82
N THR A 104 5.77 -21.01 -1.86
CA THR A 104 5.76 -21.80 -3.10
C THR A 104 4.73 -21.28 -4.11
N LEU A 105 3.51 -20.96 -3.69
CA LEU A 105 2.47 -20.47 -4.59
C LEU A 105 2.78 -19.07 -5.12
N LEU A 106 3.26 -18.16 -4.25
CA LEU A 106 3.70 -16.82 -4.69
C LEU A 106 4.85 -16.92 -5.69
N ARG A 107 5.83 -17.80 -5.43
CA ARG A 107 6.96 -18.02 -6.32
C ARG A 107 6.52 -18.62 -7.66
N ARG A 108 5.68 -19.65 -7.66
CA ARG A 108 5.12 -20.23 -8.89
C ARG A 108 4.28 -19.22 -9.67
N TYR A 109 3.57 -18.34 -8.99
CA TYR A 109 2.88 -17.25 -9.65
C TYR A 109 3.84 -16.27 -10.34
N ILE A 110 4.90 -15.85 -9.65
CA ILE A 110 5.90 -14.92 -10.21
C ILE A 110 6.69 -15.58 -11.36
N ASP A 111 7.11 -16.84 -11.18
CA ASP A 111 7.99 -17.55 -12.10
C ASP A 111 7.24 -18.14 -13.31
N GLU A 112 6.06 -18.72 -13.10
CA GLU A 112 5.32 -19.47 -14.11
C GLU A 112 4.00 -18.78 -14.54
N GLY A 113 3.54 -17.77 -13.80
CA GLY A 113 2.19 -17.21 -13.97
C GLY A 113 1.09 -18.17 -13.48
N TYR A 114 1.45 -19.22 -12.74
CA TYR A 114 0.50 -20.21 -12.24
C TYR A 114 -0.44 -19.62 -11.18
N VAL A 115 -1.75 -19.84 -11.33
CA VAL A 115 -2.78 -19.39 -10.39
C VAL A 115 -3.68 -20.56 -10.02
N ASP A 116 -3.73 -20.87 -8.73
CA ASP A 116 -4.76 -21.72 -8.15
C ASP A 116 -5.99 -20.85 -7.82
N TRP A 117 -7.00 -20.90 -8.70
CA TRP A 117 -8.16 -20.01 -8.62
C TRP A 117 -9.09 -20.32 -7.45
N ASP A 118 -9.23 -21.60 -7.08
CA ASP A 118 -10.02 -22.02 -5.92
C ASP A 118 -9.39 -21.49 -4.64
N TYR A 119 -8.07 -21.66 -4.50
CA TYR A 119 -7.34 -21.14 -3.34
C TYR A 119 -7.35 -19.61 -3.29
N LEU A 120 -7.11 -18.94 -4.43
CA LEU A 120 -7.15 -17.48 -4.51
C LEU A 120 -8.52 -16.92 -4.10
N THR A 121 -9.60 -17.54 -4.58
CA THR A 121 -10.98 -17.17 -4.23
C THR A 121 -11.22 -17.33 -2.73
N SER A 122 -10.73 -18.42 -2.14
CA SER A 122 -10.82 -18.64 -0.69
C SER A 122 -10.13 -17.54 0.10
N ILE A 123 -8.93 -17.10 -0.31
CA ILE A 123 -8.22 -16.00 0.36
C ILE A 123 -9.04 -14.72 0.29
N ILE A 124 -9.44 -14.30 -0.91
CA ILE A 124 -10.13 -13.02 -1.12
C ILE A 124 -11.49 -13.01 -0.39
N ASN A 125 -12.24 -14.11 -0.42
CA ASN A 125 -13.49 -14.22 0.33
C ASN A 125 -13.27 -14.19 1.85
N GLY A 126 -12.11 -14.65 2.35
CA GLY A 126 -11.68 -14.48 3.74
C GLY A 126 -11.61 -13.01 4.20
N PHE A 127 -11.44 -12.06 3.27
CA PHE A 127 -11.49 -10.62 3.55
C PHE A 127 -12.91 -10.01 3.49
N GLY A 128 -13.95 -10.85 3.42
CA GLY A 128 -15.37 -10.44 3.43
C GLY A 128 -15.99 -10.28 2.04
N TYR A 129 -15.29 -10.68 0.98
CA TYR A 129 -15.82 -10.74 -0.37
C TYR A 129 -16.66 -12.01 -0.60
N ARG A 130 -17.44 -12.02 -1.69
CA ARG A 130 -18.30 -13.14 -2.08
C ARG A 130 -18.18 -13.45 -3.58
N PHE A 131 -16.96 -13.56 -4.06
CA PHE A 131 -16.72 -13.93 -5.45
C PHE A 131 -16.92 -15.43 -5.68
N GLY A 132 -17.51 -15.78 -6.82
CA GLY A 132 -17.35 -17.11 -7.39
C GLY A 132 -15.97 -17.30 -8.03
N VAL A 133 -15.51 -18.54 -8.18
CA VAL A 133 -14.19 -18.85 -8.77
C VAL A 133 -14.08 -18.31 -10.19
N ASP A 134 -15.09 -18.58 -11.04
CA ASP A 134 -15.13 -18.09 -12.41
C ASP A 134 -15.29 -16.57 -12.49
N GLU A 135 -16.03 -15.98 -11.55
CA GLU A 135 -16.22 -14.53 -11.48
C GLU A 135 -14.90 -13.81 -11.20
N LEU A 136 -14.15 -14.29 -10.19
CA LEU A 136 -12.85 -13.75 -9.85
C LEU A 136 -11.84 -13.97 -10.96
N ARG A 137 -11.84 -15.17 -11.56
CA ARG A 137 -10.98 -15.49 -12.69
C ARG A 137 -11.25 -14.54 -13.85
N ASN A 138 -12.51 -14.32 -14.21
CA ASN A 138 -12.87 -13.42 -15.30
C ASN A 138 -12.50 -11.97 -15.00
N LEU A 139 -12.64 -11.52 -13.75
CA LEU A 139 -12.24 -10.19 -13.32
C LEU A 139 -10.73 -9.96 -13.48
N LEU A 140 -9.91 -10.93 -13.06
CA LEU A 140 -8.46 -10.79 -12.99
C LEU A 140 -7.73 -11.24 -14.27
N SER A 141 -8.35 -12.09 -15.08
CA SER A 141 -7.79 -12.55 -16.37
C SER A 141 -7.98 -11.53 -17.49
N GLN A 142 -8.83 -10.53 -17.31
CA GLN A 142 -8.91 -9.41 -18.25
C GLN A 142 -7.54 -8.72 -18.33
N PRO A 143 -7.08 -8.25 -19.49
CA PRO A 143 -5.88 -7.43 -19.55
C PRO A 143 -6.10 -6.15 -18.73
N VAL A 144 -5.07 -5.69 -18.02
CA VAL A 144 -5.08 -4.36 -17.38
C VAL A 144 -5.23 -3.35 -18.53
N VAL A 145 -6.43 -2.86 -18.78
CA VAL A 145 -6.60 -1.69 -19.64
C VAL A 145 -5.96 -0.55 -18.87
N GLU A 146 -4.71 -0.21 -19.21
CA GLU A 146 -4.10 1.02 -18.75
C GLU A 146 -5.01 2.16 -19.22
N VAL A 147 -5.87 2.65 -18.32
CA VAL A 147 -6.66 3.84 -18.61
C VAL A 147 -5.62 4.91 -18.95
N PRO A 148 -5.62 5.46 -20.17
CA PRO A 148 -4.65 6.47 -20.52
C PRO A 148 -4.82 7.57 -19.49
N ARG A 149 -3.76 7.86 -18.74
CA ARG A 149 -3.74 9.02 -17.82
C ARG A 149 -4.12 10.21 -18.68
N ARG A 150 -5.37 10.65 -18.62
CA ARG A 150 -5.83 11.90 -19.25
C ARG A 150 -4.99 13.00 -18.61
N ARG A 151 -3.88 13.36 -19.25
CA ARG A 151 -3.32 14.71 -19.10
C ARG A 151 -4.44 15.62 -19.55
N PHE A 152 -5.18 16.18 -18.60
CA PHE A 152 -5.95 17.38 -18.85
C PHE A 152 -4.95 18.47 -19.24
N SER A 153 -4.60 18.53 -20.52
CA SER A 153 -4.07 19.73 -21.11
C SER A 153 -5.26 20.67 -21.23
N LEU A 154 -5.33 21.66 -20.34
CA LEU A 154 -6.16 22.83 -20.57
C LEU A 154 -5.85 23.35 -21.98
N PRO A 155 -6.86 23.53 -22.86
CA PRO A 155 -6.59 24.08 -24.18
C PRO A 155 -6.03 25.50 -24.02
N ARG A 156 -4.84 25.73 -24.60
CA ARG A 156 -4.26 27.07 -24.84
C ARG A 156 -5.08 27.78 -25.94
N SER A 157 -6.37 28.00 -25.69
CA SER A 157 -7.25 28.77 -26.56
C SER A 157 -8.07 29.75 -25.73
N LEU A 158 -7.37 30.67 -25.08
CA LEU A 158 -7.78 32.07 -25.05
C LEU A 158 -6.73 32.85 -25.85
N GLY A 159 -6.80 32.66 -27.16
CA GLY A 159 -6.19 33.57 -28.13
C GLY A 159 -6.97 34.89 -28.10
N LEU A 160 -6.72 35.71 -27.08
CA LEU A 160 -6.98 37.14 -27.16
C LEU A 160 -5.76 37.79 -27.78
N SER A 161 -5.78 37.77 -29.11
CA SER A 161 -4.95 38.56 -29.99
C SER A 161 -5.20 40.05 -29.70
N ILE A 162 -4.32 40.70 -28.95
CA ILE A 162 -4.09 42.15 -29.09
C ILE A 162 -2.71 42.30 -29.72
N ALA A 163 -2.67 42.08 -31.03
CA ALA A 163 -1.60 42.55 -31.87
C ALA A 163 -2.08 43.82 -32.57
N LYS A 164 -1.53 44.97 -32.19
CA LYS A 164 -1.22 46.05 -33.14
C LYS A 164 -0.32 47.08 -32.48
N GLY A 165 0.99 46.83 -32.59
CA GLY A 165 1.90 47.95 -32.82
C GLY A 165 1.65 48.49 -34.23
N LEU A 166 1.48 49.81 -34.34
CA LEU A 166 1.63 50.53 -35.60
C LEU A 166 2.49 51.78 -35.37
N LYS A 167 3.73 51.67 -35.87
CA LYS A 167 4.68 52.66 -36.39
C LYS A 167 4.90 54.04 -35.74
N ARG A 168 6.21 54.31 -35.59
CA ARG A 168 6.91 55.61 -35.50
C ARG A 168 6.44 56.65 -36.52
N GLN A 169 6.29 57.89 -36.07
CA GLN A 169 6.95 59.08 -36.62
C GLN A 169 7.16 60.09 -35.50
#